data_AF-A0A5C7WZP9-F1
#
_entry.id   AF-A0A5C7WZP9-F1
#
_cell.length_a   1.000
_cell.length_b   1.000
_cell.length_c   1.000
_cell.angle_alpha   90.00
_cell.angle_beta   90.00
_cell.angle_gamma   90.00
#
_symmetry.space_group_name_H-M   'P 1'
#
loop_
_entity.id
_entity.type
_entity.pdbx_description
1 polymer ?
#
loop_
_entity_poly.entity_id
_entity_poly.type
_entity_poly.pdbx_seq_one_letter_code
_entity_poly.pdbx_strand_id
1 'polypeptide(L)'
;MVLPGDPRPAPPWFPCDEVNVAAPPPLPQARGGLLTVLPMLAVVVMLGVGALAWSSGSVSHAPTTLMFPAMMLVSAVGMLAQSAVRRGAAELDDHRRRYLDHLGALADQLTDAAVRQHDSLVWVHPEPAALWTVADGPRLFERAPDDTDVGHVRVGVGARRLGRRIPLPPTPPAHRLDPVSVAALRRFTAAHTT
;
A
#
# COMPACT_ATOMS: atom_id res chain seq x y z
N MET A 1 44.57 26.21 -14.27
CA MET A 1 45.21 26.09 -12.95
C MET A 1 44.17 26.57 -11.93
N VAL A 2 43.44 25.63 -11.31
CA VAL A 2 42.42 25.97 -10.31
C VAL A 2 43.16 26.38 -9.03
N LEU A 3 42.89 27.60 -8.57
CA LEU A 3 43.54 28.16 -7.39
C LEU A 3 42.89 27.59 -6.12
N PRO A 4 43.62 27.51 -4.99
CA PRO A 4 43.02 27.20 -3.69
C PRO A 4 41.98 28.27 -3.37
N GLY A 5 40.68 27.92 -3.45
CA GLY A 5 39.58 28.84 -3.11
C GLY A 5 38.46 28.95 -4.14
N ASP A 6 38.54 28.33 -5.32
CA ASP A 6 37.38 28.30 -6.23
C ASP A 6 36.24 27.45 -5.65
N PRO A 7 34.98 27.91 -5.75
CA PRO A 7 33.85 27.22 -5.17
C PRO A 7 33.66 25.84 -5.83
N ARG A 8 33.64 24.80 -4.99
CA ARG A 8 33.44 23.41 -5.40
C ARG A 8 32.15 23.26 -6.21
N PRO A 9 32.19 22.61 -7.39
CA PRO A 9 30.97 22.24 -8.11
C PRO A 9 30.11 21.33 -7.23
N ALA A 10 28.87 21.72 -6.98
CA ALA A 10 27.96 20.95 -6.15
C ALA A 10 27.69 19.58 -6.80
N PRO A 11 27.75 18.48 -6.02
CA PRO A 11 27.36 17.18 -6.54
C PRO A 11 25.88 17.17 -6.92
N PRO A 12 25.45 16.22 -7.77
CA PRO A 12 24.03 15.98 -8.01
C PRO A 12 23.28 15.85 -6.68
N TRP A 13 22.19 16.62 -6.55
CA TRP A 13 21.35 16.57 -5.37
C TRP A 13 20.49 15.30 -5.37
N PHE A 14 20.30 14.71 -4.18
CA PHE A 14 19.38 13.60 -3.97
C PHE A 14 18.51 13.84 -2.71
N PRO A 15 17.29 13.26 -2.66
CA PRO A 15 16.39 13.42 -1.51
C PRO A 15 16.88 12.64 -0.28
N CYS A 16 16.88 13.30 0.87
CA CYS A 16 17.23 12.73 2.19
C CYS A 16 16.08 12.84 3.21
N ASP A 17 14.87 13.11 2.74
CA ASP A 17 13.67 13.27 3.56
C ASP A 17 13.14 11.91 4.08
N GLU A 18 12.16 11.96 4.98
CA GLU A 18 11.47 10.76 5.43
C GLU A 18 10.26 10.47 4.55
N VAL A 19 10.17 9.24 4.07
CA VAL A 19 9.02 8.75 3.30
C VAL A 19 8.04 8.08 4.23
N ASN A 20 6.95 8.78 4.51
CA ASN A 20 5.87 8.24 5.33
C ASN A 20 5.09 7.18 4.53
N VAL A 21 5.15 5.93 4.99
CA VAL A 21 4.39 4.83 4.40
C VAL A 21 3.05 4.71 5.11
N ALA A 22 1.96 4.61 4.36
CA ALA A 22 0.65 4.39 4.98
C ALA A 22 0.56 3.02 5.66
N ALA A 23 -0.12 2.98 6.82
CA ALA A 23 -0.44 1.72 7.49
C ALA A 23 -1.32 0.84 6.60
N PRO A 24 -1.20 -0.50 6.67
CA PRO A 24 -2.05 -1.42 5.92
C PRO A 24 -3.54 -1.17 6.24
N PRO A 25 -4.44 -1.27 5.25
CA PRO A 25 -5.86 -1.05 5.47
C PRO A 25 -6.43 -2.09 6.44
N PRO A 26 -7.33 -1.70 7.36
CA PRO A 26 -8.04 -2.66 8.19
C PRO A 26 -9.01 -3.49 7.36
N LEU A 27 -9.34 -4.69 7.84
CA LEU A 27 -10.37 -5.54 7.25
C LEU A 27 -11.72 -4.79 7.21
N PRO A 28 -12.49 -4.90 6.10
CA PRO A 28 -13.84 -4.35 6.03
C PRO A 28 -14.66 -4.93 7.17
N GLN A 29 -15.03 -4.08 8.13
CA GLN A 29 -15.99 -4.50 9.14
C GLN A 29 -17.32 -4.64 8.41
N ALA A 30 -17.96 -5.81 8.55
CA ALA A 30 -19.30 -6.02 8.03
C ALA A 30 -20.17 -4.85 8.51
N ARG A 31 -20.63 -4.01 7.57
CA ARG A 31 -21.50 -2.86 7.88
C ARG A 31 -22.81 -3.42 8.44
N GLY A 32 -22.84 -3.62 9.74
CA GLY A 32 -23.82 -4.44 10.47
C GLY A 32 -25.20 -3.82 10.64
N GLY A 33 -25.48 -2.69 9.99
CA GLY A 33 -26.80 -2.07 10.03
C GLY A 33 -27.73 -2.65 8.96
N LEU A 34 -27.44 -2.36 7.70
CA LEU A 34 -28.39 -2.62 6.61
C LEU A 34 -28.49 -4.10 6.21
N LEU A 35 -27.37 -4.81 6.20
CA LEU A 35 -27.32 -6.24 5.85
C LEU A 35 -27.91 -7.15 6.94
N THR A 36 -27.93 -6.68 8.19
CA THR A 36 -28.55 -7.40 9.33
C THR A 36 -30.05 -7.13 9.41
N VAL A 37 -30.49 -5.92 9.05
CA VAL A 37 -31.91 -5.51 9.10
C VAL A 37 -32.72 -6.11 7.95
N LEU A 38 -32.10 -6.31 6.77
CA LEU A 38 -32.80 -6.83 5.58
C LEU A 38 -33.44 -8.23 5.78
N PRO A 39 -32.77 -9.25 6.35
CA PRO A 39 -33.41 -10.53 6.64
C PRO A 39 -34.48 -10.42 7.74
N MET A 40 -34.29 -9.56 8.76
CA MET A 40 -35.33 -9.29 9.75
C MET A 40 -36.59 -8.70 9.12
N LEU A 41 -36.43 -7.73 8.22
CA LEU A 41 -37.54 -7.14 7.48
C LEU A 41 -38.25 -8.18 6.61
N ALA A 42 -37.50 -9.06 5.93
CA ALA A 42 -38.06 -10.13 5.13
C ALA A 42 -38.91 -11.11 5.97
N VAL A 43 -38.49 -11.44 7.19
CA VAL A 43 -39.27 -12.26 8.13
C VAL A 43 -40.55 -11.54 8.56
N VAL A 44 -40.48 -10.24 8.89
CA VAL A 44 -41.66 -9.44 9.25
C VAL A 44 -42.67 -9.39 8.10
N VAL A 45 -42.20 -9.19 6.86
CA VAL A 45 -43.04 -9.20 5.66
C VAL A 45 -43.66 -10.59 5.44
N MET A 46 -42.90 -11.67 5.67
CA MET A 46 -43.42 -13.04 5.58
C MET A 46 -44.57 -13.31 6.56
N LEU A 47 -44.38 -12.91 7.83
CA LEU A 47 -45.40 -13.05 8.87
C LEU A 47 -46.63 -12.19 8.56
N GLY A 48 -46.43 -10.97 8.04
CA GLY A 48 -47.51 -10.08 7.64
C GLY A 48 -48.34 -10.65 6.48
N VAL A 49 -47.69 -11.14 5.43
CA VAL A 49 -48.37 -11.76 4.28
C VAL A 49 -49.05 -13.08 4.69
N GLY A 50 -48.41 -13.88 5.53
CA GLY A 50 -49.01 -15.11 6.08
C GLY A 50 -50.27 -14.84 6.91
N ALA A 51 -50.24 -13.83 7.78
CA ALA A 51 -51.39 -13.43 8.59
C ALA A 51 -52.56 -12.88 7.74
N LEU A 52 -52.26 -12.06 6.73
CA LEU A 52 -53.27 -11.51 5.80
C LEU A 52 -53.88 -12.59 4.91
N ALA A 53 -53.08 -13.55 4.44
CA ALA A 53 -53.58 -14.67 3.66
C ALA A 53 -54.48 -15.59 4.49
N TRP A 54 -54.18 -15.76 5.79
CA TRP A 54 -54.98 -16.57 6.70
C TRP A 54 -56.31 -15.89 7.06
N SER A 55 -56.33 -14.55 7.20
CA SER A 55 -57.54 -13.78 7.50
C SER A 55 -58.44 -13.54 6.28
N SER A 56 -57.87 -13.50 5.08
CA SER A 56 -58.60 -13.25 3.82
C SER A 56 -59.44 -14.44 3.34
N GLY A 57 -59.22 -15.66 3.85
CA GLY A 57 -59.94 -16.86 3.42
C GLY A 57 -59.73 -17.26 1.94
N SER A 58 -58.81 -16.61 1.24
CA SER A 58 -58.54 -16.79 -0.20
C SER A 58 -57.60 -17.96 -0.51
N VAL A 59 -57.08 -18.61 0.52
CA VAL A 59 -56.12 -19.71 0.39
C VAL A 59 -56.83 -21.00 0.74
N SER A 60 -56.93 -21.91 -0.24
CA SER A 60 -57.31 -23.29 0.03
C SER A 60 -56.37 -23.85 1.11
N HIS A 61 -56.91 -24.55 2.11
CA HIS A 61 -56.15 -25.19 3.21
C HIS A 61 -55.16 -26.28 2.74
N ALA A 62 -54.81 -26.32 1.45
CA ALA A 62 -53.84 -27.21 0.87
C ALA A 62 -52.42 -26.75 1.27
N PRO A 63 -51.61 -27.63 1.89
CA PRO A 63 -50.25 -27.31 2.34
C PRO A 63 -49.33 -26.85 1.20
N THR A 64 -49.67 -27.17 -0.06
CA THR A 64 -48.95 -26.76 -1.26
C THR A 64 -49.01 -25.25 -1.53
N THR A 65 -50.09 -24.56 -1.14
CA THR A 65 -50.27 -23.12 -1.42
C THR A 65 -49.35 -22.24 -0.57
N LEU A 66 -48.92 -22.74 0.60
CA LEU A 66 -47.95 -22.08 1.50
C LEU A 66 -46.48 -22.41 1.16
N MET A 67 -46.20 -23.53 0.48
CA MET A 67 -44.81 -23.91 0.15
C MET A 67 -44.17 -22.99 -0.90
N PHE A 68 -44.92 -22.58 -1.92
CA PHE A 68 -44.40 -21.69 -2.97
C PHE A 68 -43.89 -20.34 -2.44
N PRO A 69 -44.68 -19.55 -1.68
CA PRO A 69 -44.19 -18.29 -1.13
C PRO A 69 -43.07 -18.47 -0.10
N ALA A 70 -43.09 -19.57 0.67
CA ALA A 70 -41.98 -19.89 1.60
C ALA A 70 -40.66 -20.15 0.85
N MET A 71 -40.69 -20.92 -0.24
CA MET A 71 -39.50 -21.23 -1.04
C MET A 71 -38.98 -20.00 -1.80
N MET A 72 -39.87 -19.12 -2.25
CA MET A 72 -39.51 -17.83 -2.84
C MET A 72 -38.75 -16.95 -1.84
N LEU A 73 -39.21 -16.91 -0.58
CA LEU A 73 -38.60 -16.07 0.45
C LEU A 73 -37.22 -16.61 0.87
N VAL A 74 -37.08 -17.93 1.00
CA VAL A 74 -35.78 -18.59 1.23
C VAL A 74 -34.80 -18.27 0.08
N SER A 75 -35.25 -18.32 -1.18
CA SER A 75 -34.42 -18.01 -2.34
C SER A 75 -33.98 -16.54 -2.39
N ALA A 76 -34.90 -15.61 -2.09
CA ALA A 76 -34.60 -14.19 -2.00
C ALA A 76 -33.57 -13.88 -0.91
N VAL A 77 -33.74 -14.46 0.28
CA VAL A 77 -32.76 -14.34 1.39
C VAL A 77 -31.41 -14.93 0.99
N GLY A 78 -31.40 -16.09 0.33
CA GLY A 78 -30.18 -16.73 -0.19
C GLY A 78 -29.42 -15.85 -1.18
N MET A 79 -30.13 -15.25 -2.15
CA MET A 79 -29.53 -14.36 -3.15
C MET A 79 -28.96 -13.08 -2.52
N LEU A 80 -29.66 -12.49 -1.55
CA LEU A 80 -29.19 -11.32 -0.81
C LEU A 80 -27.95 -11.63 0.03
N ALA A 81 -27.93 -12.77 0.71
CA ALA A 81 -26.76 -13.23 1.45
C ALA A 81 -25.54 -13.44 0.51
N GLN A 82 -25.75 -14.10 -0.63
CA GLN A 82 -24.70 -14.31 -1.62
C GLN A 82 -24.21 -12.98 -2.21
N SER A 83 -25.11 -12.04 -2.50
CA SER A 83 -24.78 -10.68 -2.95
C SER A 83 -23.92 -9.95 -1.92
N ALA A 84 -24.25 -10.05 -0.63
CA ALA A 84 -23.54 -9.40 0.44
C ALA A 84 -22.10 -9.93 0.58
N VAL A 85 -21.93 -11.26 0.55
CA VAL A 85 -20.62 -11.91 0.58
C VAL A 85 -19.76 -11.45 -0.60
N ARG A 86 -20.32 -11.47 -1.81
CA ARG A 86 -19.61 -11.01 -3.02
C ARG A 86 -19.19 -9.55 -2.94
N ARG A 87 -20.05 -8.68 -2.42
CA ARG A 87 -19.75 -7.26 -2.24
C ARG A 87 -18.63 -7.04 -1.22
N GLY A 88 -18.66 -7.77 -0.09
CA GLY A 88 -17.61 -7.69 0.92
C GLY A 88 -16.24 -8.17 0.41
N ALA A 89 -16.22 -9.25 -0.37
CA ALA A 89 -15.00 -9.72 -1.05
C ALA A 89 -14.46 -8.68 -2.04
N ALA A 90 -15.34 -8.08 -2.86
CA ALA A 90 -14.95 -7.06 -3.81
C ALA A 90 -14.41 -5.78 -3.13
N GLU A 91 -14.99 -5.35 -2.01
CA GLU A 91 -14.50 -4.19 -1.24
C GLU A 91 -13.10 -4.47 -0.64
N LEU A 92 -12.87 -5.68 -0.12
CA LEU A 92 -11.56 -6.09 0.39
C LEU A 92 -10.50 -6.12 -0.73
N ASP A 93 -10.84 -6.68 -1.89
CA ASP A 93 -9.92 -6.76 -3.03
C ASP A 93 -9.56 -5.38 -3.57
N ASP A 94 -10.54 -4.48 -3.63
CA ASP A 94 -10.35 -3.08 -4.02
C ASP A 94 -9.45 -2.32 -3.02
N HIS A 95 -9.63 -2.51 -1.71
CA HIS A 95 -8.71 -1.97 -0.71
C HIS A 95 -7.28 -2.50 -0.86
N ARG A 96 -7.13 -3.80 -1.09
CA ARG A 96 -5.82 -4.43 -1.30
C ARG A 96 -5.14 -3.86 -2.54
N ARG A 97 -5.87 -3.76 -3.65
CA ARG A 97 -5.35 -3.22 -4.91
C ARG A 97 -4.84 -1.79 -4.72
N ARG A 98 -5.65 -0.90 -4.14
CA ARG A 98 -5.24 0.49 -3.87
C ARG A 98 -3.99 0.57 -3.00
N TYR A 99 -3.87 -0.30 -2.00
CA TYR A 99 -2.69 -0.32 -1.13
C TYR A 99 -1.43 -0.77 -1.88
N LEU A 100 -1.55 -1.80 -2.71
CA LEU A 100 -0.43 -2.27 -3.54
C LEU A 100 -0.03 -1.24 -4.60
N ASP A 101 -1.00 -0.56 -5.22
CA ASP A 101 -0.75 0.54 -6.16
C ASP A 101 -0.03 1.71 -5.46
N HIS A 102 -0.43 2.04 -4.22
CA HIS A 102 0.26 3.03 -3.40
C HIS A 102 1.71 2.64 -3.09
N LEU A 103 1.96 1.37 -2.69
CA LEU A 103 3.32 0.88 -2.47
C LEU A 103 4.15 0.88 -3.77
N GLY A 104 3.54 0.59 -4.91
CA GLY A 104 4.18 0.67 -6.23
C GLY A 104 4.65 2.09 -6.55
N ALA A 105 3.75 3.07 -6.43
CA ALA A 105 4.09 4.48 -6.65
C ALA A 105 5.19 4.98 -5.69
N LEU A 106 5.24 4.44 -4.46
CA LEU A 106 6.29 4.74 -3.50
C LEU A 106 7.62 4.08 -3.86
N ALA A 107 7.60 2.86 -4.38
CA ALA A 107 8.77 2.14 -4.86
C ALA A 107 9.44 2.90 -6.02
N ASP A 108 8.64 3.44 -6.94
CA ASP A 108 9.14 4.24 -8.06
C ASP A 108 9.88 5.49 -7.55
N GLN A 109 9.31 6.20 -6.57
CA GLN A 109 9.96 7.37 -5.96
C GLN A 109 11.25 7.02 -5.23
N LEU A 110 11.30 5.88 -4.53
CA LEU A 110 12.50 5.44 -3.82
C LEU A 110 13.59 4.99 -4.80
N THR A 111 13.20 4.33 -5.89
CA THR A 111 14.12 3.91 -6.95
C THR A 111 14.74 5.13 -7.63
N ASP A 112 13.94 6.14 -7.96
CA ASP A 112 14.43 7.40 -8.51
C ASP A 112 15.37 8.13 -7.54
N ALA A 113 15.04 8.15 -6.24
CA ALA A 113 15.92 8.70 -5.21
C ALA A 113 17.25 7.91 -5.10
N ALA A 114 17.19 6.58 -5.22
CA ALA A 114 18.37 5.71 -5.19
C ALA A 114 19.29 5.95 -6.39
N VAL A 115 18.73 6.14 -7.59
CA VAL A 115 19.50 6.52 -8.79
C VAL A 115 20.18 7.86 -8.59
N ARG A 116 19.46 8.88 -8.11
CA ARG A 116 20.05 10.21 -7.85
C ARG A 116 21.14 10.17 -6.78
N GLN A 117 20.95 9.36 -5.74
CA GLN A 117 21.97 9.13 -4.73
C GLN A 117 23.19 8.41 -5.31
N HIS A 118 22.97 7.41 -6.18
CA HIS A 118 24.06 6.72 -6.88
C HIS A 118 24.87 7.69 -7.73
N ASP A 119 24.22 8.53 -8.52
CA ASP A 119 24.88 9.55 -9.35
C ASP A 119 25.70 10.52 -8.50
N SER A 120 25.16 10.95 -7.36
CA SER A 120 25.87 11.79 -6.40
C SER A 120 27.12 11.09 -5.83
N LEU A 121 27.00 9.81 -5.46
CA LEU A 121 28.11 9.01 -4.93
C LEU A 121 29.18 8.75 -5.99
N VAL A 122 28.79 8.46 -7.24
CA VAL A 122 29.72 8.28 -8.37
C VAL A 122 30.41 9.59 -8.73
N TRP A 123 29.69 10.72 -8.66
CA TRP A 123 30.28 12.04 -8.86
C TRP A 123 31.40 12.30 -7.84
N VAL A 124 31.13 12.06 -6.55
CA VAL A 124 32.11 12.27 -5.48
C VAL A 124 33.23 11.23 -5.53
N HIS A 125 32.90 9.97 -5.79
CA HIS A 125 33.81 8.81 -5.78
C HIS A 125 33.82 8.11 -7.16
N PRO A 126 34.44 8.71 -8.18
CA PRO A 126 34.47 8.15 -9.53
C PRO A 126 35.21 6.81 -9.58
N GLU A 127 35.01 6.08 -10.69
CA GLU A 127 35.74 4.82 -10.90
C GLU A 127 37.25 5.09 -11.03
N PRO A 128 38.11 4.18 -10.53
CA PRO A 128 39.55 4.34 -10.65
C PRO A 128 40.03 4.56 -12.09
N ALA A 129 39.39 3.89 -13.05
CA ALA A 129 39.69 4.02 -14.47
C ALA A 129 39.30 5.39 -15.07
N ALA A 130 38.46 6.18 -14.39
CA ALA A 130 38.04 7.51 -14.81
C ALA A 130 38.85 8.62 -14.12
N LEU A 131 39.72 8.32 -13.14
CA LEU A 131 40.43 9.36 -12.38
C LEU A 131 41.34 10.24 -13.24
N TRP A 132 41.87 9.72 -14.36
CA TRP A 132 42.71 10.48 -15.27
C TRP A 132 41.97 11.66 -15.93
N THR A 133 40.65 11.58 -16.09
CA THR A 133 39.84 12.68 -16.65
C THR A 133 39.61 13.80 -15.63
N VAL A 134 39.65 13.46 -14.33
CA VAL A 134 39.53 14.42 -13.23
C VAL A 134 40.87 15.10 -12.95
N ALA A 135 41.97 14.38 -13.14
CA ALA A 135 43.32 14.86 -12.82
C ALA A 135 43.75 16.08 -13.65
N ASP A 136 43.25 16.22 -14.88
CA ASP A 136 43.52 17.38 -15.76
C ASP A 136 42.36 18.40 -15.76
N GLY A 137 41.33 18.14 -14.96
CA GLY A 137 40.10 18.92 -14.92
C GLY A 137 40.07 19.96 -13.80
N PRO A 138 39.01 20.80 -13.77
CA PRO A 138 38.81 21.78 -12.70
C PRO A 138 38.46 21.17 -11.34
N ARG A 139 38.28 19.85 -11.30
CA ARG A 139 37.91 19.07 -10.12
C ARG A 139 39.12 18.49 -9.37
N LEU A 140 40.34 18.71 -9.88
CA LEU A 140 41.57 18.37 -9.17
C LEU A 140 41.66 19.20 -7.88
N PHE A 141 41.80 18.55 -6.74
CA PHE A 141 41.81 19.16 -5.40
C PHE A 141 40.54 19.95 -5.03
N GLU A 142 39.36 19.48 -5.46
CA GLU A 142 38.07 20.14 -5.16
C GLU A 142 37.61 20.03 -3.69
N ARG A 143 38.21 19.15 -2.87
CA ARG A 143 37.76 18.86 -1.50
C ARG A 143 38.54 19.69 -0.48
N ALA A 144 37.81 20.47 0.32
CA ALA A 144 38.37 21.28 1.40
C ALA A 144 38.48 20.49 2.71
N PRO A 145 39.32 20.91 3.68
CA PRO A 145 39.41 20.28 5.00
C PRO A 145 38.09 20.26 5.79
N ASP A 146 37.19 21.20 5.52
CA ASP A 146 35.88 21.30 6.19
C ASP A 146 34.78 20.47 5.49
N ASP A 147 35.08 19.85 4.34
CA ASP A 147 34.11 19.05 3.61
C ASP A 147 33.89 17.69 4.29
N THR A 148 32.63 17.25 4.35
CA THR A 148 32.24 15.97 4.96
C THR A 148 32.81 14.71 4.28
N ASP A 149 33.39 14.84 3.08
CA ASP A 149 33.97 13.77 2.29
C ASP A 149 35.50 13.87 2.13
N VAL A 150 36.15 14.78 2.88
CA VAL A 150 37.61 14.84 2.93
C VAL A 150 38.17 13.56 3.55
N GLY A 151 39.25 13.03 2.97
CA GLY A 151 39.84 11.76 3.42
C GLY A 151 39.04 10.50 3.09
N HIS A 152 37.87 10.61 2.46
CA HIS A 152 37.12 9.43 2.00
C HIS A 152 37.67 8.90 0.68
N VAL A 153 38.03 7.61 0.67
CA VAL A 153 38.56 6.89 -0.49
C VAL A 153 37.62 5.77 -0.91
N ARG A 154 37.41 5.62 -2.23
CA ARG A 154 36.65 4.49 -2.78
C ARG A 154 37.48 3.22 -2.70
N VAL A 155 36.98 2.21 -1.99
CA VAL A 155 37.61 0.89 -1.89
C VAL A 155 36.92 -0.15 -2.79
N GLY A 156 35.62 0.01 -3.06
CA GLY A 156 34.85 -0.93 -3.88
C GLY A 156 33.40 -0.48 -4.09
N VAL A 157 32.57 -1.42 -4.56
CA VAL A 157 31.12 -1.23 -4.78
C VAL A 157 30.37 -2.19 -3.84
N GLY A 158 29.29 -1.72 -3.23
CA GLY A 158 28.46 -2.52 -2.33
C GLY A 158 27.16 -1.81 -2.00
N ALA A 159 26.27 -2.51 -1.29
CA ALA A 159 25.02 -1.93 -0.83
C ALA A 159 25.28 -0.77 0.14
N ARG A 160 24.65 0.38 -0.10
CA ARG A 160 24.66 1.56 0.78
C ARG A 160 23.25 1.77 1.28
N ARG A 161 23.08 2.37 2.46
CA ARG A 161 21.72 2.73 2.90
C ARG A 161 21.16 3.83 2.01
N LEU A 162 19.87 3.75 1.70
CA LEU A 162 19.15 4.84 1.06
C LEU A 162 19.18 6.08 1.97
N GLY A 163 19.45 7.24 1.41
CA GLY A 163 19.48 8.53 2.12
C GLY A 163 18.11 8.91 2.65
N ARG A 164 17.07 8.49 1.91
CA ARG A 164 15.67 8.62 2.30
C ARG A 164 15.31 7.57 3.36
N ARG A 165 14.79 8.02 4.49
CA ARG A 165 14.40 7.12 5.60
C ARG A 165 12.96 6.64 5.43
N ILE A 166 12.72 5.37 5.75
CA ILE A 166 11.39 4.76 5.68
C ILE A 166 10.94 4.41 7.10
N PRO A 167 10.30 5.34 7.84
CA PRO A 167 9.73 5.03 9.14
C PRO A 167 8.61 4.00 9.01
N LEU A 168 8.52 3.08 9.98
CA LEU A 168 7.43 2.12 10.05
C LEU A 168 6.19 2.81 10.64
N PRO A 169 5.03 2.78 9.96
CA PRO A 169 3.81 3.39 10.49
C PRO A 169 3.31 2.63 11.73
N PRO A 170 2.63 3.32 12.67
CA PRO A 170 1.93 2.66 13.75
C PRO A 170 0.78 1.82 13.18
N THR A 171 0.82 0.50 13.41
CA THR A 171 -0.20 -0.42 12.89
C THR A 171 -1.17 -0.87 13.98
N PRO A 172 -2.48 -1.01 13.68
CA PRO A 172 -3.43 -1.64 14.60
C PRO A 172 -3.09 -3.13 14.82
N PRO A 173 -3.75 -3.81 15.77
CA PRO A 173 -3.51 -5.22 16.05
C PRO A 173 -3.59 -6.10 14.80
N ALA A 174 -2.67 -7.05 14.65
CA ALA A 174 -2.51 -7.87 13.45
C ALA A 174 -3.78 -8.61 13.00
N HIS A 175 -4.66 -9.00 13.94
CA HIS A 175 -5.92 -9.69 13.62
C HIS A 175 -6.94 -8.82 12.87
N ARG A 176 -6.74 -7.50 12.80
CA ARG A 176 -7.61 -6.56 12.09
C ARG A 176 -7.07 -6.15 10.72
N LEU A 177 -5.91 -6.68 10.32
CA LEU A 177 -5.22 -6.29 9.10
C LEU A 177 -5.32 -7.38 8.04
N ASP A 178 -5.38 -6.97 6.78
CA ASP A 178 -5.26 -7.89 5.65
C ASP A 178 -3.82 -8.48 5.59
N PRO A 179 -3.66 -9.81 5.66
CA PRO A 179 -2.34 -10.44 5.73
C PRO A 179 -1.50 -10.18 4.47
N VAL A 180 -2.13 -10.01 3.31
CA VAL A 180 -1.42 -9.71 2.06
C VAL A 180 -0.82 -8.31 2.12
N SER A 181 -1.59 -7.32 2.56
CA SER A 181 -1.11 -5.94 2.73
C SER A 181 0.03 -5.84 3.75
N VAL A 182 -0.04 -6.58 4.87
CA VAL A 182 1.04 -6.65 5.86
C VAL A 182 2.30 -7.29 5.29
N ALA A 183 2.17 -8.40 4.57
CA ALA A 183 3.31 -9.08 3.94
C ALA A 183 3.97 -8.19 2.86
N ALA A 184 3.16 -7.48 2.06
CA ALA A 184 3.63 -6.54 1.05
C ALA A 184 4.44 -5.40 1.68
N LEU A 185 3.94 -4.80 2.77
CA LEU A 185 4.66 -3.74 3.50
C LEU A 185 6.02 -4.24 4.04
N ARG A 186 6.05 -5.44 4.65
CA ARG A 186 7.30 -6.01 5.17
C ARG A 186 8.32 -6.28 4.07
N ARG A 187 7.88 -6.78 2.91
CA ARG A 187 8.75 -6.99 1.76
C ARG A 187 9.24 -5.66 1.18
N PHE A 188 8.36 -4.66 1.10
CA PHE A 188 8.68 -3.32 0.62
C PHE A 188 9.76 -2.66 1.48
N THR A 189 9.61 -2.68 2.80
CA THR A 189 10.60 -2.08 3.70
C THR A 189 11.94 -2.80 3.63
N ALA A 190 11.95 -4.14 3.60
CA ALA A 190 13.17 -4.92 3.48
C ALA A 190 13.93 -4.61 2.17
N ALA A 191 13.21 -4.48 1.05
CA ALA A 191 13.82 -4.27 -0.27
C ALA A 191 14.39 -2.86 -0.47
N HIS A 192 13.84 -1.83 0.17
CA HIS A 192 14.23 -0.43 -0.07
C HIS A 192 15.03 0.21 1.07
N THR A 193 15.63 -0.60 1.95
CA THR A 193 16.53 -0.07 2.99
C THR A 193 17.92 0.31 2.46
N THR A 194 18.28 -0.17 1.27
CA THR A 194 19.60 0.01 0.63
C THR A 194 19.46 0.38 -0.82
#